data_AF-A0A6J4R6P4-F1
#
_entry.id   AF-A0A6J4R6P4-F1
#
_cell.length_a   1.000
_cell.length_b   1.000
_cell.length_c   1.000
_cell.angle_alpha   90.00
_cell.angle_beta   90.00
_cell.angle_gamma   90.00
#
_symmetry.space_group_name_H-M   'P 1'
#
loop_
_entity.id
_entity.type
_entity.pdbx_description
1 polymer ?
#
loop_
_entity_poly.entity_id
_entity_poly.type
_entity_poly.pdbx_seq_one_letter_code
_entity_poly.pdbx_strand_id
1 'polypeptide(L)' 'MRRVRETTDLPVAAYSVSGEYAMIKAAAGNGWLDEERAVMEALTGIKRAGADVIITYFALDVARWLSE' A
#
# COMPACT_ATOMS: atom_id res chain seq x y z
N MET A 1 3.99 0.38 12.56
CA MET A 1 4.41 1.71 12.07
C MET A 1 4.05 2.81 13.05
N ARG A 2 2.80 2.92 13.52
CA ARG A 2 2.37 3.96 14.48
C ARG A 2 3.33 4.17 15.66
N ARG A 3 3.72 3.10 16.36
CA ARG A 3 4.69 3.18 17.47
C ARG A 3 6.03 3.77 17.06
N VAL A 4 6.53 3.45 15.85
CA VAL A 4 7.78 4.03 15.33
C VAL A 4 7.57 5.52 15.05
N ARG A 5 6.48 5.88 14.35
CA ARG A 5 6.12 7.27 14.05
C ARG A 5 5.97 8.15 15.29
N GLU A 6 5.48 7.58 16.40
CA GLU A 6 5.34 8.25 17.70
C GLU A 6 6.67 8.44 18.45
N THR A 7 7.75 7.76 18.02
CA THR A 7 9.05 7.74 18.73
C THR A 7 10.18 8.46 17.99
N THR A 8 9.94 8.94 16.77
CA THR A 8 10.93 9.66 15.99
C THR A 8 10.28 10.76 15.16
N ASP A 9 11.01 11.84 14.91
CA ASP A 9 10.63 12.89 13.98
C ASP A 9 11.15 12.62 12.55
N LEU A 10 12.01 11.62 12.37
CA LEU A 10 12.57 11.26 11.06
C LEU A 10 11.51 10.68 10.10
N PRO A 11 11.73 10.75 8.77
CA PRO A 11 10.85 10.10 7.80
C PRO A 11 10.77 8.59 8.01
N VAL A 12 9.55 8.05 8.00
CA VAL A 12 9.28 6.61 8.15
C VAL A 12 8.88 6.04 6.79
N ALA A 13 9.64 5.07 6.29
CA ALA A 13 9.28 4.32 5.10
C ALA A 13 8.62 2.98 5.45
N ALA A 14 7.67 2.55 4.63
CA ALA A 14 7.05 1.24 4.70
C ALA A 14 7.20 0.53 3.35
N TYR A 15 7.49 -0.77 3.38
CA TYR A 15 7.52 -1.60 2.16
C TYR A 15 6.32 -2.53 2.17
N SER A 16 5.41 -2.36 1.21
CA SER A 16 4.42 -3.38 0.86
C SER A 16 5.09 -4.45 -0.02
N VAL A 17 5.33 -5.61 0.60
CA VAL A 17 6.25 -6.63 0.09
C VAL A 17 5.64 -7.48 -1.02
N SER A 18 6.49 -8.28 -1.69
CA SER A 18 6.10 -9.11 -2.83
C SER A 18 4.96 -10.09 -2.51
N GLY A 19 4.90 -10.62 -1.29
CA GLY A 19 3.82 -11.50 -0.86
C GLY A 19 2.45 -10.81 -0.79
N GLU A 20 2.41 -9.56 -0.30
CA GLU A 20 1.17 -8.77 -0.25
C GLU A 20 0.69 -8.42 -1.65
N TYR A 21 1.62 -8.03 -2.53
CA TYR A 21 1.33 -7.80 -3.94
C TYR A 21 0.75 -9.05 -4.62
N ALA A 22 1.42 -10.20 -4.47
CA ALA A 22 0.98 -11.45 -5.07
C ALA A 22 -0.40 -11.88 -4.53
N MET A 23 -0.66 -11.64 -3.25
CA MET A 23 -1.94 -11.99 -2.61
C MET A 23 -3.11 -11.18 -3.21
N ILE A 24 -2.94 -9.86 -3.35
CA ILE A 24 -3.98 -9.01 -3.96
C ILE A 24 -4.18 -9.37 -5.43
N LYS A 25 -3.11 -9.49 -6.22
CA LYS A 25 -3.20 -9.89 -7.64
C LYS A 25 -3.88 -11.25 -7.80
N ALA A 26 -3.57 -12.23 -6.95
CA ALA A 26 -4.20 -13.55 -6.99
C ALA A 26 -5.68 -13.49 -6.62
N ALA A 27 -6.05 -12.77 -5.57
CA ALA A 27 -7.44 -12.63 -5.16
C ALA A 27 -8.29 -11.90 -6.22
N ALA A 28 -7.76 -10.82 -6.79
CA ALA A 28 -8.37 -10.09 -7.92
C ALA A 28 -8.51 -10.99 -9.16
N GLY A 29 -7.47 -11.73 -9.51
CA GLY A 29 -7.48 -12.67 -10.64
C GLY A 29 -8.51 -13.80 -10.50
N ASN A 30 -8.87 -14.17 -9.27
CA ASN A 30 -9.96 -15.12 -9.00
C ASN A 30 -11.34 -14.44 -8.81
N GLY A 31 -11.43 -13.12 -8.96
CA GLY A 31 -12.67 -12.35 -8.79
C GLY A 31 -13.16 -12.26 -7.34
N TRP A 32 -12.30 -12.50 -6.36
CA TRP A 32 -12.67 -12.45 -4.93
C TRP A 32 -12.74 -11.04 -4.38
N LEU A 33 -12.04 -10.10 -5.01
CA LEU A 33 -12.03 -8.69 -4.64
C LEU A 33 -11.81 -7.80 -5.87
N ASP A 34 -12.17 -6.53 -5.71
CA ASP A 34 -11.80 -5.47 -6.64
C ASP A 34 -10.35 -5.03 -6.38
N GLU A 35 -9.52 -5.09 -7.40
CA GLU A 35 -8.08 -4.88 -7.25
C GLU A 35 -7.76 -3.45 -6.84
N GLU A 36 -8.26 -2.47 -7.59
CA GLU A 36 -7.97 -1.06 -7.36
C GLU A 36 -8.38 -0.63 -5.95
N ARG A 37 -9.61 -0.96 -5.55
CA ARG A 37 -10.12 -0.62 -4.21
C ARG A 37 -9.30 -1.29 -3.12
N ALA A 38 -8.95 -2.57 -3.27
CA ALA A 38 -8.15 -3.28 -2.27
C ALA A 38 -6.73 -2.72 -2.14
N VAL A 39 -6.07 -2.40 -3.26
CA VAL A 39 -4.74 -1.76 -3.25
C VAL A 39 -4.81 -0.38 -2.61
N MET A 40 -5.78 0.45 -3.01
CA MET A 40 -5.94 1.80 -2.46
C MET A 40 -6.25 1.78 -0.97
N GLU A 41 -7.08 0.83 -0.50
CA GLU A 41 -7.35 0.65 0.91
C GLU A 41 -6.10 0.23 1.71
N ALA A 42 -5.33 -0.73 1.20
CA ALA A 42 -4.10 -1.19 1.83
C ALA A 42 -3.06 -0.08 1.96
N LEU A 43 -2.80 0.67 0.88
CA LEU A 43 -1.83 1.77 0.88
C LEU A 43 -2.31 2.96 1.73
N THR A 44 -3.60 3.25 1.73
CA THR A 44 -4.19 4.25 2.65
C THR A 44 -4.01 3.82 4.10
N GLY A 45 -4.17 2.53 4.40
CA GLY A 45 -3.89 1.95 5.71
C GLY A 45 -2.44 2.15 6.15
N ILE A 46 -1.48 1.89 5.25
CA ILE A 46 -0.04 2.12 5.50
C ILE A 46 0.24 3.62 5.74
N LYS A 47 -0.31 4.51 4.92
CA LYS A 47 -0.17 5.96 5.10
C LYS A 47 -0.72 6.41 6.46
N ARG A 48 -1.94 5.96 6.81
CA ARG A 48 -2.60 6.22 8.10
C ARG A 48 -1.80 5.68 9.28
N ALA A 49 -1.11 4.56 9.11
CA ALA A 49 -0.27 3.98 10.15
C ALA A 49 1.01 4.78 10.43
N GLY A 50 1.27 5.86 9.69
CA GLY A 50 2.35 6.82 9.95
C GLY A 50 3.53 6.71 8.99
N ALA A 51 3.37 6.08 7.82
CA ALA A 51 4.40 6.06 6.79
C ALA A 51 4.43 7.38 6.01
N ASP A 52 5.60 7.95 5.82
CA ASP A 52 5.84 9.11 4.96
C ASP A 52 6.06 8.67 3.51
N VAL A 53 6.79 7.57 3.33
CA VAL A 53 7.10 6.95 2.03
C VAL A 53 6.59 5.52 2.01
N ILE A 54 5.96 5.13 0.89
CA ILE A 54 5.54 3.74 0.67
C ILE A 54 6.28 3.19 -0.54
N ILE A 55 7.05 2.13 -0.32
CA ILE A 55 7.69 1.35 -1.36
C ILE A 55 6.71 0.23 -1.71
N THR A 56 6.31 0.10 -2.96
CA THR A 56 5.34 -0.92 -3.38
C THR A 56 5.48 -1.24 -4.87
N TYR A 57 5.17 -2.48 -5.23
CA TYR A 57 5.07 -2.92 -6.61
C TYR A 57 3.87 -2.32 -7.35
N PHE A 58 2.85 -1.85 -6.62
CA PHE A 58 1.67 -1.20 -7.20
C PHE A 58 1.89 0.28 -7.57
N ALA A 59 3.10 0.82 -7.41
CA ALA A 59 3.34 2.26 -7.53
C ALA A 59 2.90 2.83 -8.89
N LEU A 60 3.17 2.11 -9.99
CA LEU A 60 2.76 2.54 -11.34
C LEU A 60 1.27 2.39 -11.59
N ASP A 61 0.61 1.40 -10.98
CA ASP A 61 -0.84 1.20 -11.09
C ASP A 61 -1.57 2.33 -10.35
N VAL A 62 -1.16 2.60 -9.12
CA VAL A 62 -1.73 3.67 -8.27
C VAL A 62 -1.51 5.06 -8.86
N ALA A 63 -0.33 5.33 -9.42
CA ALA A 63 -0.05 6.60 -10.08
C ALA A 63 -0.99 6.85 -11.27
N ARG A 64 -1.38 5.79 -11.99
CA ARG A 64 -2.36 5.88 -13.09
C ARG A 64 -3.76 6.17 -12.55
N TRP A 65 -4.25 5.38 -11.60
CA TRP A 65 -5.59 5.57 -11.01
C TRP A 65 -5.79 6.95 -10.37
N LEU A 66 -4.76 7.50 -9.72
CA LEU A 66 -4.83 8.84 -9.11
C LEU A 66 -4.83 9.99 -10.13
N SER A 67 -4.50 9.71 -11.39
CA SER A 67 -4.44 10.70 -12.46
C SER A 67 -5.72 10.71 -13.33
N GLU A 68 -6.67 9.82 -13.04
CA GLU A 68 -8.00 9.76 -13.66
C GLU A 68 -8.98 10.73 -12.98
#